data_AF-A0A8H6I528-F1
#
_entry.id   AF-A0A8H6I528-F1
#
_cell.length_a   1.000
_cell.length_b   1.000
_cell.length_c   1.000
_cell.angle_alpha   90.00
_cell.angle_beta   90.00
_cell.angle_gamma   90.00
#
_symmetry.space_group_name_H-M   'P 1'
#
loop_
_entity.id
_entity.type
_entity.pdbx_description
1 polymer ?
#
loop_
_entity_poly.entity_id
_entity_poly.type
_entity_poly.pdbx_seq_one_letter_code
_entity_poly.pdbx_strand_id
1 'polypeptide(L)'
;MTSTVWTSPLSGFLDRADPYRRAGSEFRPSRSSLKLAVLRNAPVEQEGFTLAVFSSDGDDDKRHYAVDHFGRIRVLQDQDVSGLQDLYSGVQGLPSTGGFRNTWVLKQPITSRPIERILLPKATLPADPAERYDQEFLETGVQGFDYNVRELDPRRPVEGYDQLPAPLWELTGAVLEGRAGEADKDDAVLDYVRGLLGNVF
;
A
#
# COMPACT_ATOMS: atom_id res chain seq x y z
N MET A 1 24.35 -14.57 14.27
CA MET A 1 23.47 -13.55 13.66
C MET A 1 22.06 -14.10 13.70
N THR A 2 21.21 -13.59 14.60
CA THR A 2 19.80 -13.96 14.65
C THR A 2 19.10 -13.29 13.47
N SER A 3 18.75 -14.08 12.45
CA SER A 3 17.84 -13.64 11.38
C SER A 3 16.52 -13.27 12.04
N THR A 4 16.17 -11.99 12.00
CA THR A 4 14.83 -11.53 12.34
C THR A 4 13.93 -11.97 11.20
N VAL A 5 13.33 -13.15 11.32
CA VAL A 5 12.26 -13.57 10.42
C VAL A 5 11.13 -12.56 10.61
N TRP A 6 10.75 -11.87 9.53
CA TRP A 6 9.57 -11.01 9.55
C TRP A 6 8.38 -11.82 10.05
N THR A 7 7.85 -11.42 11.20
CA THR A 7 6.75 -12.09 11.90
C THR A 7 5.68 -11.04 12.13
N SER A 8 4.95 -10.73 11.06
CA SER A 8 3.88 -9.75 11.11
C SER A 8 2.55 -10.40 11.50
N PRO A 9 1.78 -9.82 12.41
CA PRO A 9 0.38 -10.18 12.60
C PRO A 9 -0.44 -10.06 11.30
N LEU A 10 -0.06 -9.15 10.39
CA LEU A 10 -0.71 -8.97 9.09
C LEU A 10 -0.13 -9.86 7.98
N SER A 11 0.88 -10.68 8.27
CA SER A 11 1.38 -11.63 7.28
C SER A 11 0.28 -12.60 6.87
N GLY A 12 0.04 -12.74 5.57
CA GLY A 12 -1.00 -13.60 4.99
C GLY A 12 -2.41 -13.02 5.14
N PHE A 13 -2.58 -11.71 5.32
CA PHE A 13 -3.91 -11.12 5.47
C PHE A 13 -4.75 -11.27 4.19
N LEU A 14 -4.13 -11.25 3.00
CA LEU A 14 -4.83 -11.52 1.74
C LEU A 14 -5.22 -13.00 1.58
N ASP A 15 -4.43 -13.91 2.14
CA ASP A 15 -4.73 -15.35 2.12
C ASP A 15 -5.87 -15.71 3.08
N ARG A 16 -5.97 -15.00 4.22
CA ARG A 16 -7.09 -15.11 5.17
C ARG A 16 -8.38 -14.45 4.69
N ALA A 17 -8.28 -13.52 3.73
CA ALA A 17 -9.42 -12.76 3.25
C ALA A 17 -10.38 -13.65 2.44
N ASP A 18 -11.68 -13.40 2.59
CA ASP A 18 -12.70 -14.13 1.86
C ASP A 18 -12.69 -13.70 0.37
N PRO A 19 -12.98 -14.62 -0.56
CA PRO A 19 -13.12 -14.26 -1.96
C PRO A 19 -14.36 -13.38 -2.16
N TYR A 20 -14.24 -12.36 -3.01
CA TYR A 20 -15.40 -11.60 -3.48
C TYR A 20 -16.27 -12.49 -4.38
N ARG A 21 -17.52 -12.74 -3.97
CA ARG A 21 -18.39 -13.75 -4.61
C ARG A 21 -19.27 -13.21 -5.74
N ARG A 22 -19.22 -11.90 -6.03
CA ARG A 22 -19.95 -11.26 -7.12
C ARG A 22 -19.03 -11.05 -8.33
N ALA A 23 -19.58 -10.71 -9.49
CA ALA A 23 -18.75 -10.41 -10.65
C ALA A 23 -17.87 -9.18 -10.39
N GLY A 24 -16.64 -9.16 -10.92
CA GLY A 24 -15.75 -8.00 -10.80
C GLY A 24 -16.35 -6.71 -11.39
N SER A 25 -17.22 -6.84 -12.39
CA SER A 25 -18.00 -5.73 -12.94
C SER A 25 -19.01 -5.11 -11.97
N GLU A 26 -19.37 -5.81 -10.90
CA GLU A 26 -20.23 -5.29 -9.82
C GLU A 26 -19.41 -4.61 -8.72
N PHE A 27 -18.07 -4.75 -8.73
CA PHE A 27 -17.21 -4.04 -7.79
C PHE A 27 -17.09 -2.58 -8.20
N ARG A 28 -17.86 -1.72 -7.52
CA ARG A 28 -17.95 -0.29 -7.79
C ARG A 28 -17.82 0.56 -6.52
N PRO A 29 -16.73 0.42 -5.73
CA PRO A 29 -16.49 1.34 -4.62
C PRO A 29 -16.36 2.78 -5.10
N SER A 30 -16.84 3.74 -4.32
CA SER A 30 -16.60 5.15 -4.56
C SER A 30 -15.14 5.53 -4.29
N ARG A 31 -14.69 6.67 -4.84
CA ARG A 31 -13.38 7.22 -4.49
C ARG A 31 -13.27 7.57 -3.00
N SER A 32 -14.39 7.96 -2.37
CA SER A 32 -14.46 8.28 -0.94
C SER A 32 -14.22 7.09 0.00
N SER A 33 -14.39 5.84 -0.46
CA SER A 33 -14.09 4.66 0.37
C SER A 33 -12.62 4.27 0.37
N LEU A 34 -11.78 4.82 -0.52
CA LEU A 34 -10.37 4.49 -0.57
C LEU A 34 -9.72 4.77 0.80
N LYS A 35 -8.98 3.79 1.32
CA LYS A 35 -8.23 3.87 2.59
C LYS A 35 -6.72 3.80 2.37
N LEU A 36 -6.29 3.10 1.34
CA LEU A 36 -4.88 2.91 1.00
C LEU A 36 -4.78 2.65 -0.49
N ALA A 37 -3.77 3.26 -1.13
CA ALA A 37 -3.27 2.81 -2.42
C ALA A 37 -1.76 2.59 -2.34
N VAL A 38 -1.28 1.54 -2.99
CA VAL A 38 0.14 1.21 -3.07
C VAL A 38 0.52 1.08 -4.53
N LEU A 39 1.52 1.85 -4.94
CA LEU A 39 2.10 1.80 -6.27
C LEU A 39 3.58 1.46 -6.16
N ARG A 40 4.12 0.85 -7.20
CA ARG A 40 5.54 0.54 -7.33
C ARG A 40 6.16 1.43 -8.37
N ASN A 41 7.28 2.03 -8.03
CA ASN A 41 8.14 2.72 -8.97
C ASN A 41 9.41 1.90 -9.19
N ALA A 42 9.50 1.28 -10.36
CA ALA A 42 10.63 0.49 -10.80
C ALA A 42 11.04 0.86 -12.24
N PRO A 43 12.28 0.57 -12.69
CA PRO A 43 12.74 0.95 -14.03
C PRO A 43 11.85 0.49 -15.18
N VAL A 44 11.22 -0.69 -15.05
CA VAL A 44 10.34 -1.29 -16.07
C VAL A 44 8.86 -1.06 -15.80
N GLU A 45 8.52 -0.44 -14.67
CA GLU A 45 7.14 -0.26 -14.21
C GLU A 45 7.12 0.95 -13.26
N GLN A 46 7.06 2.16 -13.83
CA GLN A 46 7.27 3.39 -13.07
C GLN A 46 6.10 3.71 -12.13
N GLU A 47 4.91 3.22 -12.43
CA GLU A 47 3.66 3.46 -11.68
C GLU A 47 2.83 2.17 -11.62
N GLY A 48 3.49 1.07 -11.25
CA GLY A 48 2.87 -0.24 -11.17
C GLY A 48 1.89 -0.35 -10.02
N PHE A 49 0.61 -0.59 -10.29
CA PHE A 49 -0.36 -0.87 -9.23
C PHE A 49 0.06 -2.07 -8.38
N THR A 50 0.05 -1.96 -7.05
CA THR A 50 0.35 -3.05 -6.12
C THR A 50 -0.90 -3.52 -5.39
N LEU A 51 -1.59 -2.59 -4.72
CA LEU A 51 -2.74 -2.89 -3.87
C LEU A 51 -3.58 -1.62 -3.68
N ALA A 52 -4.90 -1.77 -3.55
CA ALA A 52 -5.77 -0.74 -2.99
C ALA A 52 -6.69 -1.36 -1.94
N VAL A 53 -6.98 -0.60 -0.87
CA VAL A 53 -7.93 -0.98 0.17
C VAL A 53 -9.07 0.02 0.20
N PHE A 54 -10.30 -0.47 0.21
CA PHE A 54 -11.54 0.29 0.24
C PHE A 54 -12.38 -0.11 1.45
N SER A 55 -13.09 0.83 2.08
CA SER A 55 -14.22 0.51 2.94
C SER A 55 -15.48 0.22 2.12
N SER A 56 -16.49 -0.39 2.74
CA SER A 56 -17.84 -0.45 2.18
C SER A 56 -18.46 0.95 2.11
N ASP A 57 -19.16 1.25 1.01
CA ASP A 57 -19.88 2.51 0.76
C ASP A 57 -21.39 2.43 1.03
N GLY A 58 -21.80 1.55 1.96
CA GLY A 58 -23.18 1.46 2.44
C GLY A 58 -23.93 0.20 2.01
N ASP A 59 -24.99 -0.09 2.78
CA ASP A 59 -25.95 -1.21 2.79
C ASP A 59 -25.48 -2.65 3.11
N ASP A 60 -24.20 -3.01 2.89
CA ASP A 60 -23.65 -4.28 3.39
C ASP A 60 -22.63 -4.00 4.51
N ASP A 61 -22.91 -4.54 5.71
CA ASP A 61 -22.12 -4.55 6.94
C ASP A 61 -20.63 -4.26 6.74
N LYS A 62 -20.08 -3.20 7.36
CA LYS A 62 -18.68 -2.93 7.81
C LYS A 62 -17.49 -3.57 7.04
N ARG A 63 -17.66 -4.02 5.80
CA ARG A 63 -16.66 -4.77 5.07
C ARG A 63 -15.61 -3.83 4.50
N HIS A 64 -14.42 -4.38 4.36
CA HIS A 64 -13.33 -3.74 3.66
C HIS A 64 -12.87 -4.66 2.55
N TYR A 65 -12.46 -4.06 1.44
CA TYR A 65 -12.07 -4.77 0.25
C TYR A 65 -10.63 -4.44 -0.07
N ALA A 66 -9.82 -5.45 -0.39
CA ALA A 66 -8.54 -5.26 -1.03
C ALA A 66 -8.63 -5.65 -2.51
N VAL A 67 -8.03 -4.85 -3.37
CA VAL A 67 -7.79 -5.17 -4.78
C VAL A 67 -6.29 -5.26 -4.99
N ASP A 68 -5.82 -6.39 -5.49
CA ASP A 68 -4.40 -6.67 -5.67
C ASP A 68 -3.90 -6.43 -7.11
N HIS A 69 -2.61 -6.67 -7.36
CA HIS A 69 -1.96 -6.44 -8.66
C HIS A 69 -2.64 -7.14 -9.85
N PHE A 70 -3.37 -8.23 -9.59
CA PHE A 70 -4.07 -9.01 -10.61
C PHE A 70 -5.54 -8.61 -10.76
N GLY A 71 -6.01 -7.64 -9.99
CA GLY A 71 -7.42 -7.24 -9.96
C GLY A 71 -8.29 -8.18 -9.12
N ARG A 72 -7.70 -9.08 -8.31
CA ARG A 72 -8.48 -9.96 -7.43
C ARG A 72 -9.04 -9.13 -6.28
N ILE A 73 -10.35 -9.23 -6.08
CA ILE A 73 -11.04 -8.55 -4.98
C ILE A 73 -11.16 -9.52 -3.80
N ARG A 74 -10.69 -9.08 -2.64
CA ARG A 74 -10.69 -9.83 -1.39
C ARG A 74 -11.48 -9.07 -0.32
N VAL A 75 -12.33 -9.78 0.41
CA VAL A 75 -13.07 -9.23 1.55
C VAL A 75 -12.22 -9.44 2.81
N LEU A 76 -11.70 -8.36 3.36
CA LEU A 76 -10.77 -8.40 4.48
C LEU A 76 -11.49 -8.77 5.79
N GLN A 77 -10.78 -9.49 6.66
CA GLN A 77 -11.24 -9.81 8.01
C GLN A 77 -11.11 -8.59 8.93
N ASP A 78 -12.04 -8.41 9.87
CA ASP A 78 -12.07 -7.24 10.77
C ASP A 78 -10.76 -7.03 11.55
N GLN A 79 -10.12 -8.13 12.00
CA GLN A 79 -8.84 -8.07 12.71
C GLN A 79 -7.71 -7.50 11.83
N ASP A 80 -7.72 -7.83 10.54
CA ASP A 80 -6.69 -7.41 9.58
C ASP A 80 -6.92 -5.95 9.19
N VAL A 81 -8.19 -5.53 9.09
CA VAL A 81 -8.55 -4.12 8.91
C VAL A 81 -8.08 -3.28 10.09
N SER A 82 -8.33 -3.71 11.33
CA SER A 82 -7.86 -3.00 12.53
C SER A 82 -6.34 -2.89 12.54
N GLY A 83 -5.63 -4.00 12.28
CA GLY A 83 -4.17 -3.98 12.21
C GLY A 83 -3.62 -3.04 11.14
N LEU A 84 -4.24 -3.03 9.95
CA LEU A 84 -3.89 -2.08 8.89
C LEU A 84 -4.11 -0.63 9.32
N GLN A 85 -5.23 -0.31 9.96
CA GLN A 85 -5.53 1.04 10.46
C GLN A 85 -4.54 1.51 11.52
N ASP A 86 -4.09 0.63 12.41
CA ASP A 86 -3.06 0.94 13.39
C ASP A 86 -1.72 1.28 12.72
N LEU A 87 -1.34 0.51 11.68
CA LEU A 87 -0.16 0.79 10.89
C LEU A 87 -0.28 2.10 10.11
N TYR A 88 -1.45 2.41 9.53
CA TYR A 88 -1.69 3.68 8.83
C TYR A 88 -1.47 4.86 9.77
N SER A 89 -2.05 4.79 10.98
CA SER A 89 -1.91 5.82 12.01
C SER A 89 -0.44 5.99 12.41
N GLY A 90 0.29 4.88 12.56
CA GLY A 90 1.72 4.89 12.83
C GLY A 90 2.55 5.54 11.71
N VAL A 91 2.22 5.26 10.45
CA VAL A 91 2.89 5.86 9.27
C VAL A 91 2.58 7.35 9.14
N GLN A 92 1.34 7.78 9.42
CA GLN A 92 0.95 9.19 9.41
C GLN A 92 1.71 10.02 10.45
N GLY A 93 2.15 9.41 11.55
CA GLY A 93 2.94 10.07 12.59
C GLY A 93 4.44 10.15 12.31
N LEU A 94 4.93 9.58 11.20
CA LEU A 94 6.36 9.60 10.88
C LEU A 94 6.81 10.97 10.37
N PRO A 95 8.07 11.36 10.65
CA PRO A 95 8.61 12.60 10.10
C PRO A 95 8.76 12.49 8.58
N SER A 96 8.79 13.64 7.92
CA SER A 96 9.19 13.67 6.51
C SER A 96 10.69 13.39 6.37
N THR A 97 11.06 12.65 5.33
CA THR A 97 12.47 12.43 4.98
C THR A 97 13.08 13.62 4.24
N GLY A 98 12.27 14.58 3.77
CA GLY A 98 12.69 15.69 2.91
C GLY A 98 13.18 15.27 1.52
N GLY A 99 13.18 13.96 1.22
CA GLY A 99 13.61 13.39 -0.04
C GLY A 99 12.48 13.26 -1.07
N PHE A 100 12.86 12.80 -2.26
CA PHE A 100 11.89 12.48 -3.33
C PHE A 100 10.81 11.52 -2.81
N ARG A 101 9.53 11.89 -3.02
CA ARG A 101 8.35 11.10 -2.61
C ARG A 101 8.37 10.66 -1.14
N ASN A 102 8.99 11.46 -0.26
CA ASN A 102 9.12 11.15 1.16
C ASN A 102 9.71 9.73 1.41
N THR A 103 10.72 9.37 0.60
CA THR A 103 11.20 7.98 0.54
C THR A 103 12.18 7.66 1.65
N TRP A 104 11.92 6.57 2.37
CA TRP A 104 12.83 5.91 3.30
C TRP A 104 13.65 4.88 2.55
N VAL A 105 14.98 4.99 2.61
CA VAL A 105 15.89 4.16 1.81
C VAL A 105 16.56 3.14 2.71
N LEU A 106 16.31 1.85 2.48
CA LEU A 106 17.03 0.79 3.17
C LEU A 106 18.44 0.66 2.60
N LYS A 107 19.38 0.28 3.46
CA LYS A 107 20.74 -0.07 3.05
C LYS A 107 20.73 -1.32 2.18
N GLN A 108 21.13 -1.15 0.93
CA GLN A 108 21.13 -2.20 -0.09
C GLN A 108 22.49 -2.27 -0.79
N PRO A 109 22.94 -3.46 -1.25
CA PRO A 109 24.19 -3.58 -2.01
C PRO A 109 24.19 -2.84 -3.35
N ILE A 110 23.00 -2.60 -3.92
CA ILE A 110 22.81 -1.90 -5.20
C ILE A 110 21.78 -0.77 -5.04
N THR A 111 21.90 0.27 -5.87
CA THR A 111 21.08 1.49 -5.79
C THR A 111 19.82 1.44 -6.67
N SER A 112 19.77 0.57 -7.67
CA SER A 112 18.61 0.42 -8.58
C SER A 112 17.59 -0.57 -7.99
N ARG A 113 16.89 -0.12 -6.95
CA ARG A 113 15.83 -0.89 -6.29
C ARG A 113 14.48 -0.17 -6.41
N PRO A 114 13.37 -0.91 -6.49
CA PRO A 114 12.04 -0.33 -6.56
C PRO A 114 11.73 0.52 -5.33
N ILE A 115 10.85 1.51 -5.52
CA ILE A 115 10.24 2.29 -4.46
C ILE A 115 8.77 1.86 -4.36
N GLU A 116 8.37 1.32 -3.22
CA GLU A 116 6.97 1.10 -2.90
C GLU A 116 6.40 2.41 -2.35
N ARG A 117 5.44 3.00 -3.06
CA ARG A 117 4.78 4.27 -2.76
C ARG A 117 3.48 3.97 -2.01
N ILE A 118 3.45 4.28 -0.73
CA ILE A 118 2.27 4.15 0.12
C ILE A 118 1.52 5.49 0.10
N LEU A 119 0.30 5.48 -0.40
CA LEU A 119 -0.57 6.65 -0.53
C LEU A 119 -1.76 6.49 0.42
N LEU A 120 -1.78 7.33 1.46
CA LEU A 120 -2.87 7.39 2.43
C LEU A 120 -3.70 8.65 2.16
N PRO A 121 -5.02 8.56 1.93
CA PRO A 121 -5.88 9.72 1.84
C PRO A 121 -5.77 10.61 3.08
N LYS A 122 -5.59 11.92 2.89
CA LYS A 122 -5.54 12.92 3.98
C LYS A 122 -6.91 13.19 4.59
N ALA A 123 -7.96 12.96 3.80
CA ALA A 123 -9.36 13.10 4.17
C ALA A 123 -10.20 12.20 3.27
N THR A 124 -11.53 12.20 3.47
CA THR A 124 -12.46 11.60 2.51
C THR A 124 -12.27 12.25 1.14
N LEU A 125 -11.95 11.43 0.14
CA LEU A 125 -11.67 11.92 -1.20
C LEU A 125 -12.96 12.36 -1.90
N PRO A 126 -12.93 13.48 -2.65
CA PRO A 126 -14.02 13.86 -3.54
C PRO A 126 -14.19 12.84 -4.68
N ALA A 127 -15.31 12.90 -5.39
CA ALA A 127 -15.57 12.04 -6.55
C ALA A 127 -14.57 12.30 -7.69
N ASP A 128 -14.26 13.59 -7.93
CA ASP A 128 -13.32 14.02 -8.96
C ASP A 128 -11.91 14.18 -8.35
N PRO A 129 -10.86 13.56 -8.94
CA PRO A 129 -9.49 13.74 -8.47
C PRO A 129 -9.04 15.20 -8.52
N ALA A 130 -8.25 15.63 -7.54
CA ALA A 130 -7.56 16.92 -7.62
C ALA A 130 -6.57 16.96 -8.80
N GLU A 131 -6.16 18.15 -9.23
CA GLU A 131 -5.12 18.30 -10.27
C GLU A 131 -3.79 17.68 -9.82
N ARG A 132 -3.46 17.79 -8.53
CA ARG A 132 -2.24 17.24 -7.95
C ARG A 132 -2.55 16.25 -6.82
N TYR A 133 -2.04 15.04 -6.92
CA TYR A 133 -2.29 13.99 -5.92
C TYR A 133 -1.75 14.33 -4.53
N ASP A 134 -0.71 15.15 -4.42
CA ASP A 134 -0.15 15.55 -3.13
C ASP A 134 -1.09 16.46 -2.32
N GLN A 135 -2.17 16.97 -2.92
CA GLN A 135 -3.25 17.65 -2.20
C GLN A 135 -4.17 16.67 -1.46
N GLU A 136 -4.29 15.45 -1.97
CA GLU A 136 -5.24 14.44 -1.49
C GLU A 136 -4.57 13.35 -0.66
N PHE A 137 -3.31 13.02 -0.97
CA PHE A 137 -2.60 11.90 -0.37
C PHE A 137 -1.40 12.36 0.46
N LEU A 138 -1.22 11.71 1.60
CA LEU A 138 0.06 11.62 2.26
C LEU A 138 0.83 10.47 1.60
N GLU A 139 1.94 10.80 0.94
CA GLU A 139 2.83 9.81 0.32
C GLU A 139 3.99 9.47 1.25
N THR A 140 4.29 8.18 1.39
CA THR A 140 5.51 7.67 2.01
C THR A 140 6.11 6.59 1.13
N GLY A 141 7.33 6.80 0.65
CA GLY A 141 8.06 5.82 -0.15
C GLY A 141 8.92 4.90 0.70
N VAL A 142 9.08 3.64 0.29
CA VAL A 142 10.10 2.73 0.83
C VAL A 142 10.91 2.14 -0.32
N GLN A 143 12.19 2.46 -0.37
CA GLN A 143 13.09 1.97 -1.40
C GLN A 143 13.89 0.76 -0.93
N GLY A 144 13.88 -0.30 -1.75
CA GLY A 144 14.69 -1.48 -1.49
C GLY A 144 14.24 -2.23 -0.24
N PHE A 145 12.92 -2.34 -0.04
CA PHE A 145 12.35 -3.13 1.04
C PHE A 145 12.89 -4.57 1.03
N ASP A 146 13.16 -5.09 2.23
CA ASP A 146 13.59 -6.46 2.45
C ASP A 146 13.02 -6.95 3.79
N TYR A 147 12.53 -8.20 3.82
CA TYR A 147 11.94 -8.80 5.01
C TYR A 147 12.95 -9.10 6.13
N ASN A 148 14.25 -9.04 5.85
CA ASN A 148 15.31 -9.33 6.81
C ASN A 148 16.21 -8.12 7.09
N VAL A 149 16.08 -7.04 6.32
CA VAL A 149 16.86 -5.82 6.48
C VAL A 149 15.96 -4.67 6.87
N ARG A 150 16.34 -3.94 7.92
CA ARG A 150 15.65 -2.72 8.36
C ARG A 150 16.58 -1.52 8.45
N GLU A 151 17.89 -1.71 8.40
CA GLU A 151 18.87 -0.62 8.48
C GLU A 151 18.64 0.38 7.34
N LEU A 152 18.55 1.67 7.68
CA LEU A 152 18.45 2.74 6.69
C LEU A 152 19.83 3.02 6.08
N ASP A 153 19.85 3.52 4.84
CA ASP A 153 21.08 3.95 4.20
C ASP A 153 21.65 5.18 4.92
N PRO A 154 22.85 5.12 5.53
CA PRO A 154 23.42 6.25 6.26
C PRO A 154 23.71 7.47 5.38
N ARG A 155 23.69 7.31 4.04
CA ARG A 155 23.82 8.42 3.08
C ARG A 155 22.51 9.20 2.88
N ARG A 156 21.40 8.72 3.42
CA ARG A 156 20.05 9.30 3.37
C ARG A 156 19.44 9.31 4.78
N PRO A 157 20.04 10.03 5.74
CA PRO A 157 19.60 9.99 7.12
C PRO A 157 18.18 10.55 7.28
N VAL A 158 17.41 9.95 8.19
CA VAL A 158 16.16 10.50 8.70
C VAL A 158 16.35 10.76 10.19
N GLU A 159 16.07 11.98 10.63
CA GLU A 159 16.37 12.40 12.00
C GLU A 159 15.69 11.48 13.03
N GLY A 160 16.48 10.92 13.95
CA GLY A 160 15.99 10.03 15.00
C GLY A 160 15.84 8.56 14.60
N TYR A 161 16.20 8.18 13.37
CA TYR A 161 16.03 6.81 12.88
C TYR A 161 17.29 6.27 12.19
N ASP A 162 17.74 5.09 12.63
CA ASP A 162 18.76 4.26 11.99
C ASP A 162 18.15 3.02 11.30
N GLN A 163 16.89 2.71 11.63
CA GLN A 163 16.12 1.60 11.07
C GLN A 163 14.77 2.08 10.56
N LEU A 164 14.22 1.35 9.60
CA LEU A 164 12.86 1.57 9.13
C LEU A 164 11.88 1.40 10.31
N PRO A 165 11.05 2.42 10.60
CA PRO A 165 10.09 2.37 11.70
C PRO A 165 9.18 1.14 11.58
N ALA A 166 8.87 0.50 12.71
CA ALA A 166 8.08 -0.72 12.70
C ALA A 166 6.75 -0.58 11.94
N PRO A 167 5.95 0.50 12.11
CA PRO A 167 4.71 0.64 11.35
C PRO A 167 4.89 0.64 9.83
N LEU A 168 5.94 1.31 9.35
CA LEU A 168 6.24 1.41 7.92
C LEU A 168 6.81 0.10 7.35
N TRP A 169 7.66 -0.57 8.12
CA TRP A 169 8.21 -1.88 7.75
C TRP A 169 7.13 -2.95 7.66
N GLU A 170 6.28 -3.04 8.70
CA GLU A 170 5.16 -3.98 8.74
C GLU A 170 4.16 -3.71 7.62
N LEU A 171 3.80 -2.44 7.40
CA LEU A 171 2.85 -2.08 6.35
C LEU A 171 3.40 -2.42 4.97
N THR A 172 4.67 -2.09 4.70
CA THR A 172 5.29 -2.34 3.41
C THR A 172 5.41 -3.85 3.14
N GLY A 173 5.75 -4.65 4.14
CA GLY A 173 5.77 -6.11 4.04
C GLY A 173 4.40 -6.68 3.71
N ALA A 174 3.37 -6.27 4.45
CA ALA A 174 2.01 -6.76 4.24
C ALA A 174 1.49 -6.39 2.85
N VAL A 175 1.60 -5.13 2.41
CA VAL A 175 1.01 -4.69 1.13
C VAL A 175 1.68 -5.33 -0.09
N LEU A 176 2.93 -5.77 0.03
CA LEU A 176 3.63 -6.49 -1.03
C LEU A 176 3.05 -7.88 -1.32
N GLU A 177 2.26 -8.44 -0.39
CA GLU A 177 1.44 -9.63 -0.67
C GLU A 177 0.48 -9.41 -1.85
N GLY A 178 0.09 -8.16 -2.12
CA GLY A 178 -0.73 -7.79 -3.27
C GLY A 178 -0.08 -8.11 -4.63
N ARG A 179 1.23 -8.38 -4.67
CA ARG A 179 1.94 -8.81 -5.88
C ARG A 179 2.33 -10.29 -5.87
N ALA A 180 1.95 -11.04 -4.84
CA ALA A 180 2.31 -12.43 -4.69
C ALA A 180 1.41 -13.36 -5.52
N GLY A 181 2.03 -14.45 -5.99
CA GLY A 181 1.39 -15.49 -6.79
C GLY A 181 1.37 -15.20 -8.29
N GLU A 182 0.66 -16.06 -9.02
CA GLU A 182 0.46 -15.96 -10.47
C GLU A 182 -1.06 -16.05 -10.74
N ALA A 183 -1.58 -15.12 -11.54
CA ALA A 183 -2.96 -15.09 -11.99
C ALA A 183 -3.09 -14.26 -13.27
N ASP A 184 -4.16 -14.51 -14.04
CA ASP A 184 -4.56 -13.62 -15.12
C ASP A 184 -5.07 -12.30 -14.53
N LYS A 185 -4.82 -11.19 -15.25
CA LYS A 185 -5.28 -9.87 -14.83
C LYS A 185 -6.75 -9.67 -15.15
N ASP A 186 -7.52 -9.22 -14.16
CA ASP A 186 -8.83 -8.61 -14.38
C ASP A 186 -8.63 -7.13 -14.74
N ASP A 187 -8.36 -6.87 -16.03
CA ASP A 187 -8.11 -5.51 -16.53
C ASP A 187 -9.31 -4.58 -16.30
N ALA A 188 -10.54 -5.10 -16.28
CA ALA A 188 -11.72 -4.27 -16.02
C ALA A 188 -11.76 -3.75 -14.58
N VAL A 189 -11.41 -4.59 -13.60
CA VAL A 189 -11.26 -4.15 -12.21
C VAL A 189 -10.06 -3.22 -12.05
N LEU A 190 -8.93 -3.55 -12.67
CA LEU A 190 -7.72 -2.73 -12.57
C LEU A 190 -7.91 -1.35 -13.19
N ASP A 191 -8.52 -1.25 -14.37
CA ASP A 191 -8.80 0.03 -15.03
C ASP A 191 -9.80 0.87 -14.23
N TYR A 192 -10.79 0.22 -13.61
CA TYR A 192 -11.70 0.90 -12.70
C TYR A 192 -10.96 1.49 -11.49
N VAL A 193 -10.13 0.69 -10.80
CA VAL A 193 -9.34 1.16 -9.66
C VAL A 193 -8.35 2.25 -10.07
N ARG A 194 -7.70 2.12 -11.24
CA ARG A 194 -6.85 3.19 -11.80
C ARG A 194 -7.63 4.46 -12.05
N GLY A 195 -8.83 4.36 -12.61
CA GLY A 195 -9.73 5.50 -12.79
C GLY A 195 -10.09 6.19 -11.47
N LEU A 196 -10.38 5.40 -10.42
CA LEU A 196 -10.63 5.92 -9.08
C LEU A 196 -9.42 6.59 -8.45
N LEU A 197 -8.21 6.14 -8.78
CA LEU A 197 -6.97 6.69 -8.26
C LEU A 197 -6.53 7.93 -9.05
N GLY A 198 -6.84 7.98 -10.34
CA GLY A 198 -6.73 9.17 -11.20
C GLY A 198 -5.30 9.73 -11.24
N ASN A 199 -5.12 10.86 -10.57
CA ASN A 199 -3.94 11.74 -10.59
C ASN A 199 -2.63 11.17 -9.98
N VAL A 200 -2.59 9.89 -9.62
CA VAL A 200 -1.41 9.22 -9.04
C VAL A 200 -0.58 8.43 -10.06
N PHE A 201 -1.15 8.24 -11.26
CA PHE A 201 -0.55 7.68 -12.49
C PHE A 201 -0.30 8.78 -13.52
#